data_AF-A0A8H4Y6J0-F1
#
_entry.id   AF-A0A8H4Y6J0-F1
#
_cell.length_a   1.000
_cell.length_b   1.000
_cell.length_c   1.000
_cell.angle_alpha   90.00
_cell.angle_beta   90.00
_cell.angle_gamma   90.00
#
_symmetry.space_group_name_H-M   'P 1'
#
loop_
_entity.id
_entity.type
_entity.pdbx_description
1 polymer ?
#
loop_
_entity_poly.entity_id
_entity_poly.type
_entity_poly.pdbx_seq_one_letter_code
_entity_poly.pdbx_strand_id
1 'polypeptide(L)'
;MHHLFRSVHQAEANVTGRVLGHFSILSSKSILQRRAFHSTVPACAISPNDVQCVKVPELSHAEHPGHVQTVSKQLERSGILKISLDFPDHESEYLKRLLVSLHRRHGHQLPISHSAAHGWFWDVRPSQTNFQAGNHQARSETMDEFPWHTDCSYEDLPPRYFALQVLQHDRFGGGTLSIMNVQRLAELLSPETQSSLAAPEYRITIPPEFIKNPTQEHITGSVLVTGSLPMIRFREDILTPLTERAARALEHLKRALLNEKVHTHATVHLKAADLPKGSIVLIDNRRWLHARNDIKDPERHLRRVRWDACAFI
;
A
#
# COMPACT_ATOMS: atom_id res chain seq x y z
N MET A 1 27.54 -13.78 50.37
CA MET A 1 27.32 -13.10 51.66
C MET A 1 25.98 -12.37 51.60
N HIS A 2 25.09 -12.71 52.55
CA HIS A 2 23.94 -11.98 53.15
C HIS A 2 23.16 -10.93 52.32
N HIS A 3 21.83 -10.75 52.36
CA HIS A 3 20.62 -11.27 53.03
C HIS A 3 19.45 -10.58 52.25
N LEU A 4 18.33 -11.22 51.83
CA LEU A 4 17.13 -11.69 52.57
C LEU A 4 16.09 -10.58 52.88
N PHE A 5 14.85 -10.72 52.35
CA PHE A 5 13.53 -10.48 52.98
C PHE A 5 12.41 -10.98 52.00
N ARG A 6 11.81 -12.17 52.20
CA ARG A 6 10.51 -12.52 52.87
C ARG A 6 9.31 -11.67 52.38
N SER A 7 8.32 -12.18 51.63
CA SER A 7 7.23 -13.17 51.89
C SER A 7 6.21 -12.76 52.97
N VAL A 8 4.91 -12.66 52.61
CA VAL A 8 3.71 -13.02 53.42
C VAL A 8 2.48 -13.37 52.54
N HIS A 9 1.97 -14.60 52.74
CA HIS A 9 0.61 -15.23 52.73
C HIS A 9 -0.63 -14.66 51.96
N GLN A 10 -1.44 -15.48 51.22
CA GLN A 10 -2.49 -16.49 51.59
C GLN A 10 -3.77 -15.82 52.18
N ALA A 11 -5.06 -16.19 51.96
CA ALA A 11 -5.75 -17.37 51.41
C ALA A 11 -7.27 -17.07 51.16
N GLU A 12 -7.96 -17.97 50.41
CA GLU A 12 -9.34 -18.56 50.59
C GLU A 12 -10.60 -17.66 50.84
N ALA A 13 -11.86 -18.00 50.54
CA ALA A 13 -12.59 -19.04 49.78
C ALA A 13 -14.13 -18.71 49.82
N ASN A 14 -14.87 -19.19 48.80
CA ASN A 14 -16.27 -19.68 48.74
C ASN A 14 -17.45 -19.06 49.55
N VAL A 15 -18.63 -18.96 48.94
CA VAL A 15 -19.86 -19.76 49.27
C VAL A 15 -21.03 -19.46 48.29
N THR A 16 -21.79 -20.53 48.06
CA THR A 16 -22.94 -20.85 47.18
C THR A 16 -24.30 -20.23 47.52
N GLY A 17 -25.25 -20.26 46.56
CA GLY A 17 -26.70 -20.24 46.86
C GLY A 17 -27.64 -20.19 45.64
N ARG A 18 -28.28 -21.33 45.30
CA ARG A 18 -29.48 -21.45 44.43
C ARG A 18 -30.74 -21.07 45.22
N VAL A 19 -31.83 -20.65 44.54
CA VAL A 19 -33.20 -21.22 44.65
C VAL A 19 -34.12 -20.59 43.57
N LEU A 20 -35.06 -21.43 43.12
CA LEU A 20 -36.08 -21.30 42.08
C LEU A 20 -37.17 -20.25 42.35
N GLY A 21 -37.78 -19.75 41.27
CA GLY A 21 -39.05 -19.02 41.30
C GLY A 21 -39.70 -18.96 39.91
N HIS A 22 -40.66 -19.86 39.66
CA HIS A 22 -41.59 -19.83 38.54
C HIS A 22 -42.54 -18.61 38.66
N PHE A 23 -42.67 -17.79 37.62
CA PHE A 23 -43.90 -17.02 37.35
C PHE A 23 -44.05 -16.76 35.85
N SER A 24 -45.08 -17.35 35.26
CA SER A 24 -45.55 -17.09 33.90
C SER A 24 -46.38 -15.81 33.88
N ILE A 25 -46.03 -14.85 33.03
CA ILE A 25 -46.95 -13.79 32.58
C ILE A 25 -46.77 -13.61 31.07
N LEU A 26 -47.88 -13.77 30.36
CA LEU A 26 -48.08 -13.52 28.94
C LEU A 26 -47.76 -12.06 28.59
N SER A 27 -46.90 -11.83 27.61
CA SER A 27 -46.86 -10.57 26.87
C SER A 27 -46.55 -10.84 25.41
N SER A 28 -47.60 -10.79 24.61
CA SER A 28 -47.59 -10.70 23.16
C SER A 28 -46.84 -9.46 22.72
N LYS A 29 -45.68 -9.64 22.08
CA LYS A 29 -45.03 -8.60 21.28
C LYS A 29 -44.66 -9.17 19.91
N SER A 30 -45.13 -8.46 18.90
CA SER A 30 -45.04 -8.73 17.48
C SER A 30 -43.60 -9.01 17.03
N ILE A 31 -43.43 -10.13 16.32
CA ILE A 31 -42.23 -10.42 15.55
C ILE A 31 -42.32 -9.57 14.28
N LEU A 32 -41.82 -8.33 14.36
CA LEU A 32 -41.45 -7.56 13.18
C LEU A 32 -40.11 -8.09 12.70
N GLN A 33 -40.14 -8.95 11.67
CA GLN A 33 -38.98 -9.27 10.84
C GLN A 33 -38.37 -7.95 10.34
N ARG A 34 -37.28 -7.52 10.96
CA ARG A 34 -36.39 -6.51 10.37
C ARG A 34 -35.70 -7.18 9.19
N ARG A 35 -36.28 -7.00 7.99
CA ARG A 35 -35.54 -7.13 6.73
C ARG A 35 -34.38 -6.14 6.82
N ALA A 36 -33.17 -6.66 6.98
CA ALA A 36 -31.96 -5.89 6.75
C ALA A 36 -31.97 -5.50 5.26
N PHE A 37 -32.37 -4.26 4.97
CA PHE A 37 -32.14 -3.66 3.66
C PHE A 37 -30.62 -3.61 3.46
N HIS A 38 -30.08 -4.60 2.75
CA HIS A 38 -28.80 -4.47 2.09
C HIS A 38 -29.02 -3.43 1.00
N SER A 39 -28.71 -2.18 1.31
CA SER A 39 -28.54 -1.14 0.31
C SER A 39 -27.30 -1.50 -0.49
N THR A 40 -27.49 -2.29 -1.54
CA THR A 40 -26.50 -2.44 -2.59
C THR A 40 -26.50 -1.15 -3.38
N VAL A 41 -25.74 -0.17 -2.90
CA VAL A 41 -25.27 0.92 -3.76
C VAL A 41 -24.51 0.24 -4.90
N PRO A 42 -24.85 0.46 -6.18
CA PRO A 42 -24.05 -0.09 -7.26
C PRO A 42 -22.63 0.46 -7.08
N ALA A 43 -21.66 -0.44 -6.90
CA ALA A 43 -20.26 -0.05 -6.78
C ALA A 43 -19.88 0.68 -8.07
N CYS A 44 -19.82 2.01 -8.02
CA CYS A 44 -19.41 2.80 -9.16
C CYS A 44 -17.94 2.48 -9.46
N ALA A 45 -17.61 2.26 -10.74
CA ALA A 45 -16.24 2.06 -11.17
C ALA A 45 -15.39 3.28 -10.81
N ILE A 46 -14.20 3.07 -10.26
CA ILE A 46 -13.26 4.18 -10.02
C ILE A 46 -12.62 4.52 -11.36
N SER A 47 -12.97 5.68 -11.91
CA SER A 47 -12.43 6.22 -13.15
C SER A 47 -11.15 7.04 -12.88
N PRO A 48 -10.32 7.28 -13.91
CA PRO A 48 -9.20 8.23 -13.79
C PRO A 48 -9.61 9.62 -13.33
N ASN A 49 -10.84 10.04 -13.64
CA ASN A 49 -11.40 11.33 -13.21
C ASN A 49 -11.70 11.38 -11.70
N ASP A 50 -11.81 10.23 -11.03
CA ASP A 50 -12.02 10.15 -9.59
C ASP A 50 -10.71 10.34 -8.80
N VAL A 51 -9.56 10.29 -9.47
CA VAL A 51 -8.28 10.65 -8.86
C VAL A 51 -8.18 12.17 -8.79
N GLN A 52 -8.27 12.71 -7.58
CA GLN A 52 -8.13 14.14 -7.37
C GLN A 52 -6.82 14.67 -7.94
N CYS A 53 -6.92 15.76 -8.69
CA CYS A 53 -5.78 16.45 -9.30
C CYS A 53 -5.60 17.83 -8.67
N VAL A 54 -4.37 18.16 -8.26
CA VAL A 54 -3.99 19.50 -7.79
C VAL A 54 -3.00 20.11 -8.76
N LYS A 55 -3.29 21.32 -9.23
CA LYS A 55 -2.36 22.10 -10.06
C LYS A 55 -1.40 22.89 -9.18
N VAL A 56 -0.15 22.98 -9.60
CA VAL A 56 0.92 23.66 -8.86
C VAL A 56 1.60 24.64 -9.80
N PRO A 57 1.33 25.96 -9.66
CA PRO A 57 1.81 26.96 -10.59
C PRO A 57 3.31 27.26 -10.43
N GLU A 58 3.87 27.07 -9.24
CA GLU A 58 5.26 27.42 -8.95
C GLU A 58 5.84 26.57 -7.80
N LEU A 59 7.17 26.50 -7.75
CA LEU A 59 7.93 25.67 -6.81
C LEU A 59 7.63 25.98 -5.33
N SER A 60 7.37 27.24 -5.00
CA SER A 60 7.08 27.73 -3.63
C SER A 60 5.91 27.01 -2.96
N HIS A 61 4.97 26.49 -3.75
CA HIS A 61 3.80 25.77 -3.25
C HIS A 61 4.17 24.53 -2.44
N ALA A 62 5.31 23.90 -2.74
CA ALA A 62 5.82 22.75 -1.98
C ALA A 62 5.99 23.05 -0.48
N GLU A 63 6.12 24.31 -0.11
CA GLU A 63 6.35 24.78 1.26
C GLU A 63 5.16 25.59 1.82
N HIS A 64 4.18 25.93 0.96
CA HIS A 64 2.99 26.69 1.31
C HIS A 64 2.06 25.88 2.24
N PRO A 65 1.75 26.36 3.47
CA PRO A 65 1.04 25.55 4.47
C PRO A 65 -0.31 24.99 4.00
N GLY A 66 -1.12 25.79 3.30
CA GLY A 66 -2.43 25.36 2.82
C GLY A 66 -2.35 24.29 1.73
N HIS A 67 -1.30 24.35 0.90
CA HIS A 67 -1.06 23.35 -0.15
C HIS A 67 -0.61 22.03 0.46
N VAL A 68 0.39 22.08 1.36
CA VAL A 68 0.90 20.91 2.08
C VAL A 68 -0.20 20.23 2.88
N GLN A 69 -1.05 21.00 3.56
CA GLN A 69 -2.21 20.46 4.28
C GLN A 69 -3.20 19.77 3.34
N THR A 70 -3.45 20.36 2.16
CA THR A 70 -4.32 19.75 1.15
C THR A 70 -3.75 18.41 0.68
N VAL A 71 -2.45 18.34 0.38
CA VAL A 71 -1.78 17.09 0.01
C VAL A 71 -1.91 16.03 1.11
N SER A 72 -1.59 16.37 2.37
CA SER A 72 -1.70 15.43 3.51
C SER A 72 -3.12 14.88 3.65
N LYS A 73 -4.11 15.78 3.69
CA LYS A 73 -5.52 15.38 3.84
C LYS A 73 -6.00 14.48 2.71
N GLN A 74 -5.56 14.72 1.48
CA GLN A 74 -5.94 13.85 0.36
C GLN A 74 -5.28 12.48 0.47
N LEU A 75 -3.99 12.41 0.80
CA LEU A 75 -3.32 11.13 1.03
C LEU A 75 -3.95 10.33 2.18
N GLU A 76 -4.33 10.98 3.28
CA GLU A 76 -5.05 10.32 4.38
C GLU A 76 -6.43 9.82 3.94
N ARG A 77 -7.19 10.64 3.20
CA ARG A 77 -8.55 10.32 2.79
C ARG A 77 -8.62 9.23 1.72
N SER A 78 -8.04 9.47 0.54
CA SER A 78 -8.12 8.58 -0.63
C SER A 78 -6.94 7.62 -0.73
N GLY A 79 -5.78 7.98 -0.19
CA GLY A 79 -4.54 7.24 -0.42
C GLY A 79 -3.99 7.37 -1.84
N ILE A 80 -4.53 8.28 -2.66
CA ILE A 80 -4.02 8.56 -4.00
C ILE A 80 -4.27 10.03 -4.37
N LEU A 81 -3.25 10.67 -4.94
CA LEU A 81 -3.33 12.06 -5.39
C LEU A 81 -2.50 12.25 -6.66
N LYS A 82 -3.08 12.93 -7.64
CA LYS A 82 -2.35 13.47 -8.80
C LYS A 82 -2.00 14.94 -8.55
N ILE A 83 -0.80 15.31 -8.95
CA ILE A 83 -0.31 16.69 -8.96
C ILE A 83 0.17 17.01 -10.37
N SER A 84 -0.20 18.17 -10.90
CA SER A 84 0.27 18.67 -12.19
C SER A 84 1.10 19.94 -11.96
N LEU A 85 2.37 19.90 -12.36
CA LEU A 85 3.26 21.05 -12.29
C LEU A 85 3.10 21.90 -13.55
N ASP A 86 2.86 23.20 -13.39
CA ASP A 86 2.84 24.16 -14.50
C ASP A 86 4.22 24.82 -14.72
N PHE A 87 5.28 24.22 -14.17
CA PHE A 87 6.68 24.64 -14.31
C PHE A 87 7.60 23.43 -14.52
N PRO A 88 8.77 23.61 -15.17
CA PRO A 88 9.76 22.54 -15.31
C PRO A 88 10.40 22.17 -13.97
N ASP A 89 10.49 20.88 -13.65
CA ASP A 89 11.15 20.37 -12.44
C ASP A 89 11.92 19.08 -12.74
N HIS A 90 13.02 19.18 -13.48
CA HIS A 90 13.82 18.01 -13.88
C HIS A 90 14.57 17.35 -12.71
N GLU A 91 14.79 18.08 -11.62
CA GLU A 91 15.56 17.66 -10.46
C GLU A 91 14.68 17.20 -9.28
N SER A 92 13.36 17.15 -9.47
CA SER A 92 12.38 16.79 -8.42
C SER A 92 12.45 17.69 -7.18
N GLU A 93 12.81 18.95 -7.36
CA GLU A 93 12.93 19.92 -6.26
C GLU A 93 11.58 20.18 -5.60
N TYR A 94 10.48 20.14 -6.35
CA TYR A 94 9.15 20.26 -5.77
C TYR A 94 8.85 19.08 -4.83
N LEU A 95 9.11 17.84 -5.28
CA LEU A 95 8.89 16.65 -4.45
C LEU A 95 9.76 16.67 -3.20
N LYS A 96 11.04 17.00 -3.34
CA LYS A 96 11.98 17.09 -2.22
C LYS A 96 11.49 18.07 -1.14
N ARG A 97 11.09 19.28 -1.54
CA ARG A 97 10.57 20.32 -0.62
C ARG A 97 9.22 19.94 -0.02
N LEU A 98 8.34 19.33 -0.80
CA LEU A 98 7.03 18.86 -0.34
C LEU A 98 7.19 17.81 0.77
N LEU A 99 8.08 16.84 0.58
CA LEU A 99 8.32 15.77 1.56
C LEU A 99 8.93 16.30 2.86
N VAL A 100 9.86 17.25 2.79
CA VAL A 100 10.37 17.96 3.97
C VAL A 100 9.25 18.74 4.69
N SER A 101 8.35 19.36 3.94
CA SER A 101 7.22 20.10 4.50
C SER A 101 6.18 19.18 5.15
N LEU A 102 5.87 18.04 4.54
CA LEU A 102 5.01 17.01 5.12
C LEU A 102 5.60 16.45 6.42
N HIS A 103 6.91 16.20 6.45
CA HIS A 103 7.59 15.79 7.68
C HIS A 103 7.44 16.85 8.78
N ARG A 104 7.79 18.11 8.49
CA ARG A 104 7.76 19.20 9.48
C ARG A 104 6.36 19.53 10.00
N ARG A 105 5.33 19.40 9.17
CA ARG A 105 3.98 19.91 9.48
C ARG A 105 2.96 18.82 9.80
N HIS A 106 3.16 17.60 9.28
CA HIS A 106 2.20 16.50 9.37
C HIS A 106 2.82 15.22 9.92
N GLY A 107 4.09 15.24 10.34
CA GLY A 107 4.71 14.14 11.08
C GLY A 107 5.08 12.91 10.24
N HIS A 108 5.05 13.02 8.91
CA HIS A 108 5.55 11.96 8.03
C HIS A 108 7.03 11.68 8.32
N GLN A 109 7.49 10.43 8.22
CA GLN A 109 8.93 10.16 8.20
C GLN A 109 9.55 10.61 6.86
N LEU A 110 10.81 11.03 6.93
CA LEU A 110 11.57 11.44 5.75
C LEU A 110 11.77 10.27 4.77
N PRO A 111 12.13 10.55 3.50
CA PRO A 111 12.33 9.51 2.51
C PRO A 111 13.41 8.51 2.88
N ILE A 112 13.20 7.27 2.45
CA ILE A 112 14.18 6.19 2.59
C ILE A 112 15.08 6.14 1.36
N SER A 113 16.37 5.85 1.56
CA SER A 113 17.30 5.59 0.46
C SER A 113 16.91 4.31 -0.28
N HIS A 114 17.03 4.34 -1.61
CA HIS A 114 16.68 3.17 -2.44
C HIS A 114 17.72 2.05 -2.35
N SER A 115 18.99 2.40 -2.12
CA SER A 115 20.06 1.45 -1.85
C SER A 115 21.17 2.13 -1.05
N ALA A 116 22.20 1.37 -0.67
CA ALA A 116 23.39 1.95 -0.05
C ALA A 116 24.07 3.01 -0.94
N ALA A 117 23.94 2.88 -2.26
CA ALA A 117 24.56 3.77 -3.24
C ALA A 117 23.62 4.85 -3.81
N HIS A 118 22.31 4.77 -3.56
CA HIS A 118 21.32 5.66 -4.16
C HIS A 118 20.47 6.34 -3.08
N GLY A 119 20.40 7.67 -3.15
CA GLY A 119 19.65 8.50 -2.20
C GLY A 119 18.13 8.36 -2.33
N TRP A 120 17.41 9.45 -2.07
CA TRP A 120 15.95 9.45 -2.00
C TRP A 120 15.27 9.16 -3.34
N PHE A 121 15.91 9.53 -4.44
CA PHE A 121 15.33 9.46 -5.77
C PHE A 121 15.93 8.31 -6.58
N TRP A 122 15.07 7.65 -7.34
CA TRP A 122 15.40 6.53 -8.20
C TRP A 122 14.82 6.74 -9.60
N ASP A 123 15.63 6.57 -10.63
CA ASP A 123 15.14 6.67 -12.00
C ASP A 123 14.43 5.37 -12.40
N VAL A 124 13.19 5.49 -12.84
CA VAL A 124 12.38 4.39 -13.38
C VAL A 124 12.34 4.59 -14.89
N ARG A 125 13.36 4.03 -15.56
CA ARG A 125 13.55 4.12 -17.02
C ARG A 125 14.19 2.84 -17.55
N PRO A 126 13.85 2.41 -18.78
CA PRO A 126 14.54 1.30 -19.43
C PRO A 126 16.06 1.50 -19.46
N SER A 127 16.82 0.46 -19.12
CA SER A 127 18.28 0.43 -19.22
C SER A 127 18.72 -0.99 -19.54
N GLN A 128 19.73 -1.17 -20.41
CA GLN A 128 20.29 -2.49 -20.76
C GLN A 128 21.72 -2.69 -20.24
N THR A 129 22.43 -1.61 -19.89
CA THR A 129 23.88 -1.65 -19.63
C THR A 129 24.31 -0.94 -18.35
N ASN A 130 23.60 0.10 -17.92
CA ASN A 130 23.93 0.90 -16.75
C ASN A 130 22.80 0.79 -15.73
N PHE A 131 22.88 -0.20 -14.84
CA PHE A 131 21.87 -0.42 -13.81
C PHE A 131 22.20 0.36 -12.54
N GLN A 132 21.18 0.92 -11.90
CA GLN A 132 21.34 1.65 -10.64
C GLN A 132 21.66 0.73 -9.46
N ALA A 133 21.34 -0.57 -9.56
CA ALA A 133 21.74 -1.55 -8.55
C ALA A 133 23.04 -2.30 -8.91
N GLY A 134 23.96 -1.62 -9.60
CA GLY A 134 25.26 -2.18 -9.99
C GLY A 134 25.11 -3.21 -11.11
N ASN A 135 25.38 -4.49 -10.82
CA ASN A 135 25.34 -5.57 -11.82
C ASN A 135 23.95 -6.22 -11.96
N HIS A 136 22.95 -5.77 -11.21
CA HIS A 136 21.61 -6.32 -11.25
C HIS A 136 20.64 -5.31 -11.86
N GLN A 137 19.91 -5.71 -12.90
CA GLN A 137 18.85 -4.91 -13.49
C GLN A 137 17.62 -4.96 -12.58
N ALA A 138 17.19 -3.81 -12.08
CA ALA A 138 15.94 -3.74 -11.32
C ALA A 138 14.74 -3.88 -12.26
N ARG A 139 13.61 -4.42 -11.78
CA ARG A 139 12.35 -4.49 -12.55
C ARG A 139 11.88 -3.12 -13.07
N SER A 140 12.21 -2.03 -12.37
CA SER A 140 11.93 -0.67 -12.83
C SER A 140 12.71 -0.25 -14.07
N GLU A 141 13.78 -0.97 -14.41
CA GLU A 141 14.70 -0.71 -15.51
C GLU A 141 14.44 -1.61 -16.73
N THR A 142 13.45 -2.51 -16.64
CA THR A 142 13.02 -3.34 -17.77
C THR A 142 11.86 -2.68 -18.52
N MET A 143 11.65 -3.11 -19.77
CA MET A 143 10.50 -2.72 -20.58
C MET A 143 9.29 -3.64 -20.41
N ASP A 144 9.46 -4.81 -19.80
CA ASP A 144 8.40 -5.80 -19.62
C ASP A 144 7.27 -5.30 -18.71
N GLU A 145 6.13 -5.95 -18.70
CA GLU A 145 5.14 -5.71 -17.67
C GLU A 145 5.70 -5.87 -16.24
N PHE A 146 5.15 -5.10 -15.30
CA PHE A 146 5.34 -5.28 -13.87
C PHE A 146 3.98 -5.59 -13.24
N PRO A 147 3.72 -6.86 -12.86
CA PRO A 147 2.46 -7.29 -12.28
C PRO A 147 2.11 -6.58 -10.96
N TRP A 148 0.91 -6.84 -10.44
CA TRP A 148 0.40 -6.26 -9.20
C TRP A 148 1.37 -6.44 -8.02
N HIS A 149 1.73 -5.32 -7.40
CA HIS A 149 2.57 -5.31 -6.21
C HIS A 149 2.37 -4.06 -5.35
N THR A 150 2.93 -4.12 -4.16
CA THR A 150 3.28 -2.99 -3.30
C THR A 150 4.78 -2.79 -3.32
N ASP A 151 5.22 -1.54 -3.29
CA ASP A 151 6.63 -1.18 -3.31
C ASP A 151 7.33 -1.63 -2.02
N CYS A 152 8.55 -2.17 -2.11
CA CYS A 152 9.34 -2.60 -0.95
C CYS A 152 8.60 -3.57 0.00
N SER A 153 7.79 -4.49 -0.55
CA SER A 153 7.08 -5.49 0.26
C SER A 153 8.00 -6.41 1.08
N TYR A 154 9.28 -6.47 0.73
CA TYR A 154 10.31 -7.25 1.42
C TYR A 154 10.98 -6.52 2.60
N GLU A 155 10.68 -5.24 2.84
CA GLU A 155 11.26 -4.49 3.96
C GLU A 155 10.45 -4.73 5.25
N ASP A 156 11.13 -4.79 6.40
CA ASP A 156 10.47 -4.86 7.71
C ASP A 156 9.54 -3.65 7.94
N LEU A 157 10.05 -2.46 7.60
CA LEU A 157 9.34 -1.17 7.65
C LEU A 157 9.11 -0.65 6.23
N PRO A 158 8.07 -1.12 5.51
CA PRO A 158 7.82 -0.73 4.14
C PRO A 158 7.35 0.72 4.13
N PRO A 159 7.72 1.49 3.09
CA PRO A 159 7.25 2.85 2.93
C PRO A 159 5.72 2.85 2.84
N ARG A 160 5.07 3.68 3.65
CA ARG A 160 3.62 3.89 3.55
C ARG A 160 3.28 4.56 2.23
N TYR A 161 4.11 5.49 1.75
CA TYR A 161 3.83 6.22 0.53
C TYR A 161 4.98 6.12 -0.47
N PHE A 162 4.63 6.19 -1.74
CA PHE A 162 5.57 6.47 -2.82
C PHE A 162 5.00 7.50 -3.79
N ALA A 163 5.89 8.14 -4.54
CA ALA A 163 5.52 9.05 -5.61
C ALA A 163 6.28 8.71 -6.89
N LEU A 164 5.63 8.94 -8.02
CA LEU A 164 6.23 8.85 -9.35
C LEU A 164 6.05 10.20 -10.05
N GLN A 165 7.15 10.89 -10.33
CA GLN A 165 7.18 12.07 -11.19
C GLN A 165 7.45 11.66 -12.63
N VAL A 166 6.65 12.16 -13.56
CA VAL A 166 6.79 11.93 -14.99
C VAL A 166 7.74 12.97 -15.60
N LEU A 167 8.97 12.54 -15.90
CA LEU A 167 9.96 13.34 -16.63
C LEU A 167 9.79 13.17 -18.15
N GLN A 168 9.43 11.96 -18.58
CA GLN A 168 9.04 11.61 -19.94
C GLN A 168 8.02 10.45 -19.87
N HIS A 169 6.79 10.69 -20.34
CA HIS A 169 5.79 9.62 -20.46
C HIS A 169 6.09 8.74 -21.68
N ASP A 170 5.49 7.55 -21.71
CA ASP A 170 5.53 6.66 -22.86
C ASP A 170 4.75 7.28 -24.04
N ARG A 171 5.42 7.52 -25.16
CA ARG A 171 4.82 8.14 -26.35
C ARG A 171 4.16 7.14 -27.31
N PHE A 172 4.27 5.84 -27.05
CA PHE A 172 3.85 4.76 -27.95
C PHE A 172 2.73 3.87 -27.38
N GLY A 173 2.03 4.36 -26.34
CA GLY A 173 0.86 3.70 -25.76
C GLY A 173 1.20 2.52 -24.84
N GLY A 174 2.42 2.47 -24.31
CA GLY A 174 2.84 1.56 -23.24
C GLY A 174 2.85 2.22 -21.86
N GLY A 175 3.40 1.53 -20.87
CA GLY A 175 3.74 2.07 -19.54
C GLY A 175 2.58 2.65 -18.73
N THR A 176 1.34 2.22 -19.00
CA THR A 176 0.12 2.56 -18.25
C THR A 176 0.27 2.12 -16.80
N LEU A 177 0.10 3.06 -15.88
CA LEU A 177 0.11 2.78 -14.45
C LEU A 177 -1.30 2.37 -14.04
N SER A 178 -1.46 1.13 -13.60
CA SER A 178 -2.72 0.61 -13.08
C SER A 178 -2.64 0.57 -11.56
N ILE A 179 -3.69 1.02 -10.87
CA ILE A 179 -3.71 1.15 -9.41
C ILE A 179 -5.02 0.57 -8.88
N MET A 180 -4.94 -0.42 -7.99
CA MET A 180 -6.09 -1.18 -7.51
C MET A 180 -6.34 -0.95 -6.02
N ASN A 181 -7.58 -0.64 -5.66
CA ASN A 181 -8.01 -0.36 -4.31
C ASN A 181 -8.10 -1.63 -3.47
N VAL A 182 -7.32 -1.71 -2.39
CA VAL A 182 -7.23 -2.91 -1.53
C VAL A 182 -8.52 -3.16 -0.77
N GLN A 183 -9.27 -2.11 -0.38
CA GLN A 183 -10.55 -2.28 0.30
C GLN A 183 -11.56 -3.00 -0.59
N ARG A 184 -11.66 -2.59 -1.86
CA ARG A 184 -12.54 -3.26 -2.85
C ARG A 184 -12.08 -4.68 -3.17
N LEU A 185 -10.77 -4.92 -3.23
CA LEU A 185 -10.23 -6.28 -3.41
C LEU A 185 -10.59 -7.17 -2.21
N ALA A 186 -10.42 -6.67 -0.99
CA ALA A 186 -10.71 -7.41 0.24
C ALA A 186 -12.20 -7.80 0.36
N GLU A 187 -13.13 -6.96 -0.11
CA GLU A 187 -14.58 -7.24 -0.15
C GLU A 187 -14.92 -8.52 -0.96
N LEU A 188 -14.04 -8.99 -1.84
CA LEU A 188 -14.23 -10.19 -2.66
C LEU A 188 -13.57 -11.44 -2.09
N LEU A 189 -12.75 -11.29 -1.04
CA LEU A 189 -12.09 -12.40 -0.37
C LEU A 189 -12.99 -12.92 0.75
N SER A 190 -13.11 -14.25 0.86
CA SER A 190 -13.85 -14.86 1.98
C SER A 190 -13.20 -14.50 3.32
N PRO A 191 -13.97 -14.44 4.42
CA PRO A 191 -13.41 -14.18 5.76
C PRO A 191 -12.28 -15.15 6.14
N GLU A 192 -12.39 -16.42 5.73
CA GLU A 192 -11.35 -17.43 5.94
C GLU A 192 -10.06 -17.13 5.16
N THR A 193 -10.20 -16.68 3.91
CA THR A 193 -9.06 -16.26 3.07
C THR A 193 -8.38 -15.05 3.70
N GLN A 194 -9.15 -14.04 4.12
CA GLN A 194 -8.62 -12.85 4.78
C GLN A 194 -7.89 -13.19 6.09
N SER A 195 -8.48 -14.05 6.92
CA SER A 195 -7.86 -14.52 8.17
C SER A 195 -6.53 -15.26 7.91
N SER A 196 -6.48 -16.09 6.87
CA SER A 196 -5.25 -16.80 6.50
C SER A 196 -4.18 -15.87 5.93
N LEU A 197 -4.56 -14.90 5.10
CA LEU A 197 -3.64 -13.86 4.60
C LEU A 197 -3.12 -12.93 5.71
N ALA A 198 -3.89 -12.78 6.79
CA ALA A 198 -3.52 -11.98 7.95
C ALA A 198 -2.61 -12.70 8.95
N ALA A 199 -2.48 -14.02 8.86
CA ALA A 199 -1.54 -14.77 9.67
C ALA A 199 -0.09 -14.55 9.17
N PRO A 200 0.91 -14.50 10.07
CA PRO A 200 2.32 -14.33 9.71
C PRO A 200 2.93 -15.63 9.16
N GLU A 201 2.33 -16.18 8.11
CA GLU A 201 2.66 -17.48 7.53
C GLU A 201 3.22 -17.35 6.10
N TYR A 202 3.81 -16.20 5.80
CA TYR A 202 4.41 -15.92 4.49
C TYR A 202 5.86 -15.51 4.65
N ARG A 203 6.75 -16.24 3.98
CA ARG A 203 8.13 -15.81 3.75
C ARG A 203 8.14 -14.86 2.57
N ILE A 204 8.77 -13.71 2.74
CA ILE A 204 8.96 -12.68 1.72
C ILE A 204 10.46 -12.57 1.47
N THR A 205 10.91 -13.09 0.33
CA THR A 205 12.33 -13.06 -0.05
C THR A 205 12.75 -11.63 -0.39
N ILE A 206 13.90 -11.21 0.11
CA ILE A 206 14.52 -9.94 -0.25
C ILE A 206 15.24 -10.15 -1.58
N PRO A 207 14.90 -9.42 -2.66
CA PRO A 207 15.61 -9.56 -3.92
C PRO A 207 17.11 -9.27 -3.75
N PRO A 208 18.01 -10.00 -4.43
CA PRO A 208 19.46 -9.90 -4.22
C PRO A 208 19.99 -8.46 -4.30
N GLU A 209 19.44 -7.67 -5.21
CA GLU A 209 19.83 -6.27 -5.44
C GLU A 209 19.47 -5.31 -4.29
N PHE A 210 18.62 -5.75 -3.36
CA PHE A 210 18.17 -4.98 -2.20
C PHE A 210 18.63 -5.55 -0.85
N ILE A 211 19.47 -6.59 -0.84
CA ILE A 211 20.04 -7.14 0.39
C ILE A 211 20.97 -6.11 1.04
N LYS A 212 20.60 -5.63 2.23
CA LYS A 212 21.41 -4.71 3.05
C LYS A 212 22.26 -5.45 4.09
N ASN A 213 21.75 -6.58 4.57
CA ASN A 213 22.42 -7.46 5.52
C ASN A 213 22.53 -8.88 4.91
N PRO A 214 23.73 -9.37 4.60
CA PRO A 214 23.92 -10.71 4.02
C PRO A 214 23.35 -11.87 4.86
N THR A 215 23.14 -11.69 6.16
CA THR A 215 22.55 -12.73 7.02
C THR A 215 21.01 -12.73 7.02
N GLN A 216 20.39 -11.76 6.35
CA GLN A 216 18.94 -11.62 6.27
C GLN A 216 18.52 -11.58 4.80
N GLU A 217 18.06 -12.72 4.30
CA GLU A 217 17.63 -12.90 2.90
C GLU A 217 16.11 -12.87 2.73
N HIS A 218 15.37 -12.87 3.84
CA HIS A 218 13.92 -12.86 3.84
C HIS A 218 13.38 -12.31 5.15
N ILE A 219 12.10 -11.97 5.13
CA ILE A 219 11.30 -11.69 6.31
C ILE A 219 10.11 -12.66 6.36
N THR A 220 9.52 -12.83 7.54
CA THR A 220 8.26 -13.56 7.71
C THR A 220 7.19 -12.60 8.20
N GLY A 221 6.02 -12.62 7.57
CA GLY A 221 4.93 -11.72 7.95
C GLY A 221 3.61 -12.07 7.28
N SER A 222 2.65 -11.17 7.45
CA SER A 222 1.31 -11.27 6.89
C SER A 222 1.24 -10.59 5.52
N VAL A 223 0.34 -11.05 4.65
CA VAL A 223 0.06 -10.43 3.34
C VAL A 223 -1.02 -9.36 3.47
N LEU A 224 -2.00 -9.54 4.35
CA LEU A 224 -3.14 -8.66 4.54
C LEU A 224 -3.24 -8.21 6.01
N VAL A 225 -3.53 -6.95 6.26
CA VAL A 225 -4.06 -6.49 7.54
C VAL A 225 -5.55 -6.22 7.35
N THR A 226 -6.39 -6.88 8.15
CA THR A 226 -7.84 -6.72 8.11
C THR A 226 -8.30 -5.58 9.02
N GLY A 227 -9.48 -5.02 8.75
CA GLY A 227 -10.03 -3.91 9.54
C GLY A 227 -10.91 -2.99 8.71
N SER A 228 -11.21 -1.81 9.25
CA SER A 228 -11.99 -0.77 8.55
C SER A 228 -11.26 -0.21 7.32
N LEU A 229 -9.93 -0.18 7.36
CA LEU A 229 -9.05 0.19 6.25
C LEU A 229 -8.05 -0.95 6.03
N PRO A 230 -8.39 -1.97 5.22
CA PRO A 230 -7.50 -3.08 5.00
C PRO A 230 -6.24 -2.61 4.27
N MET A 231 -5.11 -3.22 4.62
CA MET A 231 -3.81 -2.97 4.02
C MET A 231 -3.25 -4.24 3.42
N ILE A 232 -2.47 -4.12 2.36
CA ILE A 232 -1.82 -5.27 1.73
C ILE A 232 -0.31 -5.03 1.62
N ARG A 233 0.43 -6.12 1.66
CA ARG A 233 1.85 -6.21 1.32
C ARG A 233 1.99 -7.40 0.38
N PHE A 234 2.21 -7.12 -0.90
CA PHE A 234 2.16 -8.16 -1.91
C PHE A 234 3.18 -7.92 -3.02
N ARG A 235 3.90 -8.97 -3.40
CA ARG A 235 4.65 -9.09 -4.63
C ARG A 235 4.83 -10.58 -4.92
N GLU A 236 4.22 -11.06 -5.99
CA GLU A 236 4.03 -12.49 -6.22
C GLU A 236 5.33 -13.29 -6.28
N ASP A 237 6.33 -12.79 -7.01
CA ASP A 237 7.58 -13.51 -7.31
C ASP A 237 8.48 -13.74 -6.08
N ILE A 238 8.20 -13.07 -4.97
CA ILE A 238 9.00 -13.17 -3.74
C ILE A 238 8.20 -13.71 -2.55
N LEU A 239 6.93 -14.08 -2.74
CA LEU A 239 6.05 -14.58 -1.69
C LEU A 239 6.03 -16.11 -1.68
N THR A 240 6.39 -16.71 -0.55
CA THR A 240 6.30 -18.16 -0.32
C THR A 240 5.40 -18.44 0.89
N PRO A 241 4.25 -19.13 0.72
CA PRO A 241 3.43 -19.55 1.85
C PRO A 241 4.14 -20.64 2.66
N LEU A 242 4.03 -20.58 3.99
CA LEU A 242 4.69 -21.51 4.92
C LEU A 242 3.76 -22.64 5.40
N THR A 243 2.47 -22.55 5.09
CA THR A 243 1.45 -23.53 5.47
C THR A 243 0.51 -23.79 4.30
N GLU A 244 -0.21 -24.92 4.33
CA GLU A 244 -1.20 -25.21 3.28
C GLU A 244 -2.36 -24.20 3.27
N ARG A 245 -2.79 -23.71 4.44
CA ARG A 245 -3.84 -22.70 4.52
C ARG A 245 -3.37 -21.37 3.92
N ALA A 246 -2.11 -20.99 4.17
CA ALA A 246 -1.50 -19.80 3.58
C ALA A 246 -1.40 -19.94 2.06
N ALA A 247 -1.05 -21.14 1.56
CA ALA A 247 -0.96 -21.43 0.13
C ALA A 247 -2.33 -21.33 -0.57
N ARG A 248 -3.37 -21.95 -0.02
CA ARG A 248 -4.75 -21.84 -0.53
C ARG A 248 -5.24 -20.39 -0.53
N ALA A 249 -4.97 -19.65 0.53
CA ALA A 249 -5.39 -18.25 0.64
C ALA A 249 -4.64 -17.34 -0.35
N LEU A 250 -3.34 -17.60 -0.61
CA LEU A 250 -2.58 -16.90 -1.63
C LEU A 250 -3.10 -17.20 -3.04
N GLU A 251 -3.46 -18.44 -3.33
CA GLU A 251 -4.10 -18.79 -4.61
C GLU A 251 -5.46 -18.09 -4.79
N HIS A 252 -6.25 -18.00 -3.72
CA HIS A 252 -7.51 -17.24 -3.73
C HIS A 252 -7.29 -15.76 -4.04
N LEU A 253 -6.27 -15.14 -3.41
CA LEU A 253 -5.88 -13.77 -3.70
C LEU A 253 -5.46 -13.60 -5.17
N LYS A 254 -4.62 -14.50 -5.71
CA LYS A 254 -4.20 -14.46 -7.11
C LYS A 254 -5.39 -14.54 -8.07
N ARG A 255 -6.35 -15.44 -7.81
CA ARG A 255 -7.58 -15.53 -8.60
C ARG A 255 -8.44 -14.27 -8.49
N ALA A 256 -8.51 -13.64 -7.32
CA ALA A 256 -9.23 -12.38 -7.14
C ALA A 256 -8.56 -11.23 -7.93
N LEU A 257 -7.23 -11.18 -7.98
CA LEU A 257 -6.48 -10.18 -8.76
C LEU A 257 -6.73 -10.26 -10.27
N LEU A 258 -7.12 -11.43 -10.78
CA LEU A 258 -7.47 -11.66 -12.19
C LEU A 258 -8.97 -11.47 -12.47
N ASN A 259 -9.78 -11.15 -11.45
CA ASN A 259 -11.22 -11.08 -11.60
C ASN A 259 -11.64 -9.79 -12.32
N GLU A 260 -12.40 -9.92 -13.40
CA GLU A 260 -12.88 -8.76 -14.19
C GLU A 260 -13.68 -7.73 -13.38
N LYS A 261 -14.40 -8.16 -12.33
CA LYS A 261 -15.11 -7.22 -11.45
C LYS A 261 -14.14 -6.34 -10.68
N VAL A 262 -12.99 -6.87 -10.27
CA VAL A 262 -11.91 -6.10 -9.62
C VAL A 262 -11.29 -5.12 -10.59
N HIS A 263 -10.99 -5.58 -11.80
CA HIS A 263 -10.47 -4.71 -12.84
C HIS A 263 -11.42 -3.55 -13.16
N THR A 264 -12.72 -3.84 -13.28
CA THR A 264 -13.71 -2.81 -13.62
C THR A 264 -14.02 -1.85 -12.47
N HIS A 265 -14.10 -2.33 -11.23
CA HIS A 265 -14.65 -1.54 -10.11
C HIS A 265 -13.63 -1.10 -9.06
N ALA A 266 -12.47 -1.74 -8.99
CA ALA A 266 -11.44 -1.45 -8.00
C ALA A 266 -10.20 -0.80 -8.61
N THR A 267 -10.08 -0.75 -9.94
CA THR A 267 -8.82 -0.38 -10.60
C THR A 267 -8.96 0.90 -11.41
N VAL A 268 -8.00 1.81 -11.22
CA VAL A 268 -7.82 2.98 -12.06
C VAL A 268 -6.64 2.73 -13.00
N HIS A 269 -6.82 3.03 -14.28
CA HIS A 269 -5.77 2.96 -15.30
C HIS A 269 -5.36 4.36 -15.73
N LEU A 270 -4.15 4.77 -15.36
CA LEU A 270 -3.56 6.06 -15.71
C LEU A 270 -2.63 5.90 -16.92
N LYS A 271 -3.13 6.30 -18.09
CA LYS A 271 -2.38 6.27 -19.36
C LYS A 271 -1.47 7.49 -19.47
N ALA A 272 -0.66 7.53 -20.52
CA ALA A 272 0.21 8.67 -20.83
C ALA A 272 -0.56 10.01 -20.93
N ALA A 273 -1.78 10.01 -21.46
CA ALA A 273 -2.62 11.19 -21.52
C ALA A 273 -3.11 11.66 -20.13
N ASP A 274 -3.25 10.74 -19.18
CA ASP A 274 -3.66 11.04 -17.80
C ASP A 274 -2.46 11.49 -16.95
N LEU A 275 -1.25 11.02 -17.27
CA LEU A 275 0.00 11.35 -16.59
C LEU A 275 1.05 11.86 -17.60
N PRO A 276 0.82 13.03 -18.23
CA PRO A 276 1.80 13.63 -19.12
C PRO A 276 3.04 14.10 -18.34
N LYS A 277 4.08 14.49 -19.08
CA LYS A 277 5.30 15.10 -18.51
C LYS A 277 4.94 16.26 -17.58
N GLY A 278 5.59 16.34 -16.43
CA GLY A 278 5.27 17.31 -15.36
C GLY A 278 4.18 16.84 -14.39
N SER A 279 3.60 15.65 -14.59
CA SER A 279 2.69 15.04 -13.61
C SER A 279 3.46 14.33 -12.49
N ILE A 280 2.89 14.31 -11.30
CA ILE A 280 3.32 13.48 -10.18
C ILE A 280 2.09 12.73 -9.67
N VAL A 281 2.24 11.43 -9.41
CA VAL A 281 1.23 10.66 -8.67
C VAL A 281 1.81 10.23 -7.33
N LEU A 282 1.06 10.43 -6.25
CA LEU A 282 1.40 10.04 -4.89
C LEU A 282 0.41 8.95 -4.46
N ILE A 283 0.91 7.88 -3.87
CA ILE A 283 0.11 6.67 -3.59
C ILE A 283 0.44 6.16 -2.19
N ASP A 284 -0.60 5.86 -1.40
CA ASP A 284 -0.54 5.05 -0.19
C ASP A 284 -0.34 3.59 -0.59
N ASN A 285 0.91 3.16 -0.50
CA ASN A 285 1.42 1.86 -0.89
C ASN A 285 0.79 0.70 -0.11
N ARG A 286 0.08 0.98 0.99
CA ARG A 286 -0.59 -0.04 1.81
C ARG A 286 -2.02 -0.26 1.37
N ARG A 287 -2.68 0.80 0.89
CA ARG A 287 -4.10 0.81 0.50
C ARG A 287 -4.31 0.58 -0.99
N TRP A 288 -3.24 0.60 -1.77
CA TRP A 288 -3.28 0.47 -3.21
C TRP A 288 -2.18 -0.47 -3.73
N LEU A 289 -2.58 -1.47 -4.50
CA LEU A 289 -1.65 -2.21 -5.36
C LEU A 289 -1.39 -1.39 -6.62
N HIS A 290 -0.23 -1.58 -7.23
CA HIS A 290 0.06 -1.00 -8.53
C HIS A 290 0.69 -2.01 -9.49
N ALA A 291 0.46 -1.79 -10.78
CA ALA A 291 1.02 -2.55 -11.87
C ALA A 291 1.34 -1.63 -13.04
N ARG A 292 2.20 -2.09 -13.94
CA ARG A 292 2.59 -1.41 -15.16
C ARG A 292 2.49 -2.40 -16.32
N ASN A 293 1.81 -2.06 -17.40
CA ASN A 293 1.92 -2.87 -18.63
C ASN A 293 3.27 -2.62 -19.33
N ASP A 294 3.54 -3.33 -20.42
CA ASP A 294 4.78 -3.18 -21.17
C ASP A 294 5.04 -1.73 -21.57
N ILE A 295 6.28 -1.29 -21.41
CA ILE A 295 6.78 -0.03 -21.92
C ILE A 295 7.07 -0.22 -23.41
N LYS A 296 6.66 0.76 -24.20
CA LYS A 296 6.90 0.80 -25.65
C LYS A 296 7.88 1.90 -26.03
N ASP A 297 8.14 2.84 -25.12
CA ASP A 297 9.10 3.94 -25.31
C ASP A 297 10.38 3.72 -24.50
N PRO A 298 11.54 3.46 -25.14
CA PRO A 298 12.81 3.32 -24.43
C PRO A 298 13.23 4.60 -23.70
N GLU A 299 12.72 5.75 -24.12
CA GLU A 299 12.99 7.06 -23.47
C GLU A 299 12.00 7.37 -22.34
N ARG A 300 11.07 6.46 -22.01
CA ARG A 300 10.16 6.66 -20.88
C ARG A 300 10.99 6.82 -19.60
N HIS A 301 10.76 7.91 -18.88
CA HIS A 301 11.51 8.25 -17.68
C HIS A 301 10.59 8.79 -16.59
N LEU A 302 10.48 8.05 -15.50
CA LEU A 302 9.89 8.55 -14.26
C LEU A 302 10.96 8.65 -13.18
N ARG A 303 10.70 9.47 -12.16
CA ARG A 303 11.50 9.49 -10.94
C ARG A 303 10.65 9.09 -9.76
N ARG A 304 11.17 8.14 -8.97
CA ARG A 304 10.48 7.57 -7.81
C ARG A 304 11.11 8.04 -6.51
N VAL A 305 10.26 8.29 -5.52
CA VAL A 305 10.64 8.50 -4.11
C VAL A 305 9.68 7.74 -3.21
N ARG A 306 10.18 7.23 -2.09
CA ARG A 306 9.43 6.45 -1.09
C ARG A 306 9.66 7.08 0.28
N TRP A 307 8.63 7.21 1.09
CA TRP A 307 8.74 7.84 2.42
C TRP A 307 7.73 7.29 3.41
N ASP A 308 7.80 7.79 4.64
CA ASP A 308 6.93 7.39 5.75
C ASP A 308 7.00 5.87 6.03
N ALA A 309 8.23 5.35 6.15
CA ALA A 309 8.47 3.95 6.49
C ALA A 309 8.03 3.68 7.93
N CYS A 310 7.14 2.72 8.11
CA CYS A 310 6.62 2.33 9.42
C CYS A 310 6.21 0.85 9.43
N ALA A 311 5.87 0.32 10.62
CA ALA A 311 5.46 -1.07 10.75
C ALA A 311 4.22 -1.39 9.89
N PHE A 312 4.16 -2.61 9.36
CA PHE A 312 3.01 -3.14 8.66
C PHE A 312 2.16 -3.96 9.64
N ILE A 313 1.31 -3.26 10.39
CA ILE A 313 0.46 -3.78 11.48
C ILE A 313 -0.90 -3.10 11.45
#